data_AF-A0AAU6TBM5-F1
#
_entry.id   AF-A0AAU6TBM5-F1
#
_cell.length_a   1.000
_cell.length_b   1.000
_cell.length_c   1.000
_cell.angle_alpha   90.00
_cell.angle_beta   90.00
_cell.angle_gamma   90.00
#
_symmetry.space_group_name_H-M   'P 1'
#
loop_
_entity.id
_entity.type
_entity.pdbx_description
1 polymer ?
#
loop_
_entity_poly.entity_id
_entity_poly.type
_entity_poly.pdbx_seq_one_letter_code
_entity_poly.pdbx_strand_id
1 'polypeptide(L)'
;MFEVWDQDGHANGLTLQALKLRVSRYQGDLMVRYSNKLGLPTTLFLTVHQGVAYQRFKAGSPKLNWEWLAKAGNGRVPRHFMNSHFPRVHLAH
;
A
#
# COMPACT_ATOMS: atom_id res chain seq x y z
N MET A 1 2.97 5.78 3.45
CA MET A 1 3.60 5.42 2.15
C MET A 1 3.23 3.98 1.85
N PHE A 2 3.01 3.66 0.57
CA PHE A 2 2.55 2.34 0.13
C PHE A 2 3.56 1.72 -0.86
N GLU A 3 3.64 0.40 -0.83
CA GLU A 3 4.34 -0.42 -1.83
C GLU A 3 3.32 -1.38 -2.44
N VAL A 4 3.43 -1.66 -3.73
CA VAL A 4 2.49 -2.48 -4.49
C VAL A 4 3.26 -3.50 -5.32
N TRP A 5 2.86 -4.76 -5.21
CA TRP A 5 3.26 -5.83 -6.11
C TRP A 5 2.05 -6.31 -6.89
N ASP A 6 2.19 -6.34 -8.20
CA ASP A 6 1.19 -6.83 -9.14
C ASP A 6 1.87 -7.52 -10.32
N GLN A 7 1.10 -7.90 -11.34
CA GLN A 7 1.65 -8.57 -12.54
C GLN A 7 2.62 -7.67 -13.34
N ASP A 8 2.50 -6.35 -13.23
CA ASP A 8 3.38 -5.39 -13.91
C ASP A 8 4.68 -5.12 -13.11
N GLY A 9 4.83 -5.75 -11.95
CA GLY A 9 6.02 -5.69 -11.12
C GLY A 9 5.80 -4.98 -9.78
N HIS A 10 6.82 -4.25 -9.33
CA HIS A 10 6.85 -3.63 -8.01
C HIS A 10 6.94 -2.11 -8.13
N ALA A 11 6.01 -1.42 -7.47
CA ALA A 11 6.04 0.03 -7.28
C ALA A 11 6.19 0.37 -5.80
N ASN A 12 7.15 1.23 -5.46
CA ASN A 12 7.37 1.67 -4.08
C ASN A 12 7.05 3.16 -3.92
N GLY A 13 7.02 3.63 -2.68
CA GLY A 13 6.96 5.06 -2.40
C GLY A 13 5.62 5.73 -2.69
N LEU A 14 4.56 4.97 -2.93
CA LEU A 14 3.28 5.52 -3.39
C LEU A 14 2.57 6.32 -2.29
N THR A 15 1.97 7.45 -2.68
CA THR A 15 0.96 8.15 -1.87
C THR A 15 -0.37 7.40 -1.94
N LEU A 16 -1.31 7.72 -1.05
CA LEU A 16 -2.65 7.16 -1.12
C LEU A 16 -3.34 7.47 -2.46
N GLN A 17 -3.12 8.67 -3.00
CA GLN A 17 -3.69 9.09 -4.29
C GLN A 17 -3.07 8.32 -5.46
N ALA A 18 -1.74 8.12 -5.45
CA ALA A 18 -1.07 7.31 -6.46
C ALA A 18 -1.53 5.84 -6.42
N LEU A 19 -1.74 5.29 -5.22
CA LEU A 19 -2.32 3.95 -5.05
C LEU A 19 -3.74 3.87 -5.64
N LYS A 20 -4.60 4.86 -5.37
CA LYS A 20 -5.96 4.91 -5.94
C LYS A 20 -5.94 4.96 -7.48
N LEU A 21 -5.06 5.78 -8.06
CA LEU A 21 -4.90 5.90 -9.51
C LEU A 21 -4.37 4.62 -10.15
N ARG A 22 -3.43 3.92 -9.48
CA ARG A 22 -2.95 2.61 -9.94
C ARG A 22 -4.07 1.59 -9.92
N VAL A 23 -4.81 1.48 -8.82
CA VAL A 23 -5.95 0.57 -8.67
C VAL A 23 -7.04 0.86 -9.71
N SER A 24 -7.35 2.11 -10.01
CA SER A 24 -8.41 2.43 -10.98
C SER A 24 -8.07 2.04 -12.42
N ARG A 25 -6.81 1.72 -12.72
CA ARG A 25 -6.32 1.33 -14.05
C ARG A 25 -5.91 -0.15 -14.13
N TYR A 26 -5.99 -0.88 -13.03
CA TYR A 26 -5.51 -2.25 -12.92
C TYR A 26 -6.67 -3.26 -12.90
N GLN A 27 -6.38 -4.49 -13.31
CA GLN A 27 -7.30 -5.62 -13.26
C GLN A 27 -6.51 -6.86 -12.79
N GLY A 28 -7.03 -7.56 -11.78
CA GLY A 28 -6.38 -8.75 -11.23
C GLY A 28 -5.95 -8.57 -9.77
N ASP A 29 -5.04 -9.44 -9.32
CA ASP A 29 -4.61 -9.46 -7.92
C ASP A 29 -3.41 -8.53 -7.71
N LEU A 30 -3.38 -7.86 -6.56
CA LEU A 30 -2.24 -7.08 -6.10
C LEU A 30 -2.06 -7.15 -4.59
N MET A 31 -0.80 -7.03 -4.16
CA MET A 31 -0.41 -6.96 -2.77
C MET A 31 0.01 -5.52 -2.45
N VAL A 32 -0.62 -4.91 -1.44
CA VAL A 32 -0.25 -3.58 -0.94
C VAL A 32 0.41 -3.71 0.41
N ARG A 33 1.63 -3.20 0.56
CA ARG A 33 2.28 -3.05 1.86
C ARG A 33 2.23 -1.60 2.32
N TYR A 34 2.00 -1.38 3.60
CA TYR A 34 2.03 -0.06 4.23
C TYR A 34 2.47 -0.17 5.69
N SER A 35 2.99 0.92 6.25
CA SER A 35 3.18 1.02 7.70
C SER A 35 1.88 1.41 8.36
N ASN A 36 1.39 0.61 9.31
CA ASN A 36 0.15 0.92 10.02
C ASN A 36 0.33 2.02 11.08
N LYS A 37 -0.73 2.28 11.87
CA LYS A 37 -0.71 3.27 12.96
C LYS A 37 0.41 3.09 13.98
N LEU A 38 0.83 1.85 14.21
CA LEU A 38 1.90 1.46 15.13
C LEU A 38 3.27 1.46 14.44
N GLY A 39 3.32 1.77 13.15
CA GLY A 39 4.53 1.73 12.34
C GLY A 39 4.95 0.35 11.87
N LEU A 40 4.14 -0.66 12.13
CA LEU A 40 4.46 -2.03 11.74
C LEU A 40 4.13 -2.25 10.26
N PRO A 41 4.97 -2.97 9.51
CA PRO A 41 4.65 -3.37 8.15
C PRO A 41 3.38 -4.21 8.16
N THR A 42 2.40 -3.81 7.35
CA THR A 42 1.12 -4.48 7.19
C THR A 42 0.87 -4.70 5.71
N THR A 43 0.36 -5.89 5.37
CA THR A 43 0.10 -6.30 3.99
C THR A 43 -1.40 -6.48 3.77
N LEU A 44 -1.90 -5.96 2.67
CA LEU A 44 -3.25 -6.17 2.17
C LEU A 44 -3.18 -6.91 0.84
N PHE A 45 -3.98 -7.96 0.73
CA PHE A 45 -4.16 -8.67 -0.52
C PHE A 45 -5.50 -8.24 -1.12
N LEU A 46 -5.42 -7.65 -2.30
CA LEU A 46 -6.55 -7.08 -3.00
C LEU A 46 -6.76 -7.78 -4.33
N THR A 47 -8.01 -7.98 -4.70
CA THR A 47 -8.41 -8.33 -6.06
C THR A 47 -9.09 -7.10 -6.64
N VAL A 48 -8.61 -6.62 -7.78
CA VAL A 48 -9.18 -5.47 -8.49
C VAL A 48 -10.02 -5.96 -9.64
N HIS A 49 -11.29 -5.55 -9.63
CA HIS A 49 -12.23 -5.81 -10.71
C HIS A 49 -12.85 -4.49 -11.17
N GLN A 50 -12.65 -4.13 -12.44
CA GLN A 50 -13.13 -2.88 -13.04
C GLN A 50 -12.71 -1.62 -12.23
N GLY A 51 -11.45 -1.57 -11.82
CA GLY A 51 -10.92 -0.45 -11.03
C GLY A 51 -11.40 -0.40 -9.57
N VAL A 52 -12.15 -1.41 -9.11
CA VAL A 52 -12.61 -1.53 -7.72
C VAL A 52 -11.80 -2.60 -7.00
N ALA A 53 -11.15 -2.24 -5.90
CA ALA A 53 -10.40 -3.19 -5.07
C ALA A 53 -11.29 -3.85 -4.02
N TYR A 54 -11.12 -5.16 -3.86
CA TYR A 54 -11.81 -6.03 -2.91
C TYR A 54 -10.79 -6.76 -2.02
N GLN A 55 -11.10 -6.94 -0.74
CA GLN A 55 -10.19 -7.54 0.24
C GLN A 55 -10.32 -9.06 0.23
N ARG A 56 -9.31 -9.76 -0.33
CA ARG A 56 -9.39 -11.20 -0.66
C ARG A 56 -9.62 -12.12 0.54
N PHE A 57 -9.02 -11.80 1.70
CA PHE A 57 -9.03 -12.68 2.88
C PHE A 57 -10.09 -12.32 3.93
N LYS A 58 -11.08 -11.51 3.57
CA LYS A 58 -12.22 -11.21 4.44
C LYS A 58 -13.48 -11.87 3.90
N ALA A 59 -14.33 -12.33 4.82
CA ALA A 59 -15.61 -12.95 4.47
C ALA A 59 -16.42 -12.03 3.53
N GLY A 60 -16.86 -12.58 2.40
CA GLY A 60 -17.59 -11.84 1.36
C GLY A 60 -16.72 -10.93 0.48
N SER A 61 -15.39 -10.99 0.59
CA SER A 61 -14.45 -10.16 -0.19
C SER A 61 -14.87 -8.68 -0.26
N PRO A 62 -15.03 -7.99 0.88
CA PRO A 62 -15.60 -6.66 0.92
C PRO A 62 -14.74 -5.66 0.12
N LYS A 63 -15.41 -4.69 -0.49
CA LYS A 63 -14.75 -3.55 -1.16
C LYS A 63 -13.81 -2.83 -0.19
N LEU A 64 -12.63 -2.44 -0.69
CA LEU A 64 -11.66 -1.68 0.08
C LEU A 64 -12.26 -0.32 0.48
N ASN A 65 -12.35 -0.08 1.79
CA ASN A 65 -12.65 1.24 2.32
C ASN A 65 -11.38 2.11 2.30
N TRP A 66 -11.34 3.06 1.38
CA TRP A 66 -10.21 3.96 1.19
C TRP A 66 -9.98 4.93 2.36
N GLU A 67 -11.04 5.36 3.05
CA GLU A 67 -10.92 6.23 4.23
C GLU A 67 -10.33 5.47 5.41
N TRP A 68 -10.74 4.21 5.58
CA TRP A 68 -10.12 3.32 6.54
C TRP A 68 -8.63 3.15 6.24
N LEU A 69 -8.25 2.92 4.98
CA LEU A 69 -6.84 2.75 4.62
C LEU A 69 -6.03 4.04 4.89
N ALA A 70 -6.60 5.20 4.59
CA ALA A 70 -5.99 6.50 4.89
C ALA A 70 -5.71 6.64 6.40
N LYS A 71 -6.70 6.30 7.23
CA LYS A 71 -6.55 6.33 8.69
C LYS A 71 -5.57 5.27 9.17
N ALA A 72 -5.60 4.06 8.62
CA ALA A 72 -4.75 2.95 9.01
C ALA A 72 -3.27 3.19 8.71
N GLY A 73 -2.96 3.89 7.62
CA GLY A 73 -1.60 4.26 7.21
C GLY A 73 -1.07 5.56 7.81
N ASN A 74 -1.92 6.36 8.47
CA ASN A 74 -1.54 7.63 9.12
C ASN A 74 -0.88 7.44 10.51
N GLY A 75 -0.32 6.27 10.78
CA GLY A 75 0.66 6.15 11.86
C GLY A 75 1.83 7.04 11.58
N ARG A 76 2.33 7.77 12.59
CA ARG A 76 3.68 8.29 12.55
C ARG A 76 4.59 7.12 12.21
N VAL A 77 5.11 7.08 10.97
CA VAL A 77 6.08 6.07 10.57
C VAL A 77 7.23 6.18 11.58
N PRO A 78 7.48 5.17 12.43
CA PRO A 78 8.56 5.25 13.39
C PRO A 78 9.83 5.44 12.58
N ARG A 79 10.67 6.41 12.98
CA ARG A 79 11.96 6.70 12.33
C ARG A 79 12.79 5.44 12.09
N HIS A 80 12.61 4.41 12.93
CA HIS A 80 13.29 3.12 12.80
C HIS A 80 12.89 2.31 11.56
N PHE A 81 11.64 2.37 11.10
CA PHE A 81 11.20 1.68 9.87
C PHE A 81 11.79 2.34 8.61
N MET A 82 11.95 3.66 8.63
CA MET A 82 12.65 4.38 7.55
C MET A 82 14.13 3.99 7.48
N ASN A 83 14.83 3.92 8.62
CA ASN A 83 16.27 3.63 8.63
C ASN A 83 16.63 2.17 8.28
N SER A 84 15.77 1.20 8.62
CA SER A 84 16.07 -0.23 8.40
C SER A 84 15.74 -0.72 6.99
N HIS A 85 14.83 -0.07 6.26
CA HIS A 85 14.43 -0.49 4.90
C HIS A 85 14.78 0.51 3.80
N PHE A 86 15.16 1.74 4.16
CA PHE A 86 15.60 2.77 3.22
C PHE A 86 16.85 3.45 3.78
N PRO A 87 18.05 2.85 3.63
CA PRO A 87 19.27 3.55 3.99
C PRO A 87 19.28 4.89 3.24
N ARG A 88 19.49 5.99 3.98
CA ARG A 88 19.62 7.33 3.40
C ARG A 88 20.59 7.26 2.24
N VAL A 89 20.09 7.44 1.01
CA VAL A 89 20.96 7.67 -0.13
C VAL A 89 21.61 9.02 0.13
N HIS A 90 22.90 9.00 0.47
CA HIS A 90 23.72 10.20 0.53
C HIS A 90 23.72 10.79 -0.89
N LEU A 91 22.97 11.87 -1.10
CA LEU A 91 23.25 12.80 -2.19
C LEU A 91 24.55 13.51 -1.81
N ALA A 92 25.65 12.97 -2.30
CA ALA A 92 26.93 13.67 -2.32
C ALA A 92 26.79 14.87 -3.27
N HIS A 93 26.97 16.06 -2.72
CA HIS A 93 27.35 17.26 -3.47
C HIS A 93 28.87 17.39 -3.42
#